data_AF-A0A845L536-F1
#
_entry.id   AF-A0A845L536-F1
#
_cell.length_a   1.000
_cell.length_b   1.000
_cell.length_c   1.000
_cell.angle_alpha   90.00
_cell.angle_beta   90.00
_cell.angle_gamma   90.00
#
_symmetry.space_group_name_H-M   'P 1'
#
loop_
_entity.id
_entity.type
_entity.pdbx_description
1 polymer ?
#
loop_
_entity_poly.entity_id
_entity_poly.type
_entity_poly.pdbx_seq_one_letter_code
_entity_poly.pdbx_strand_id
1 'polypeptide(L)'
;MAQAQNNGTPAWLIQRAKELKEAEALEFTRAKASVPEWLYGAIVPIERNMKLNNQPAAIDANARSLGLWSGDKGTFITIARPYLSVEGRVAWARYEHREKGAKLHILPVEFDTQTKLARVTVQSEIYGNVTATAKLGIGGQGVDSTNPFENAETSVIGRALGLLGYVLIGSGMASAEEVENAMREQGDPLPPPPPSGVVEGGKGKESNPSESGKNKSNPSPQSPSAFTIAGTVITEPKGPVDGNGTRLAMVMVDCGNGQKAKVYGMADQADVVAGWKVGQAIEIQVMKNKEGNLIFV
;
A
#
# COMPACT_ATOMS: atom_id res chain seq x y z
N MET A 1 10.90 -0.51 -49.41
CA MET A 1 11.77 -0.38 -48.22
C MET A 1 10.87 -0.36 -46.99
N ALA A 2 10.81 -1.46 -46.23
CA ALA A 2 10.10 -1.49 -44.98
C ALA A 2 10.90 -0.67 -43.96
N GLN A 3 10.38 0.48 -43.55
CA GLN A 3 10.93 1.22 -42.41
C GLN A 3 10.90 0.27 -41.22
N ALA A 4 12.06 0.01 -40.61
CA ALA A 4 12.14 -0.69 -39.35
C ALA A 4 11.27 0.08 -38.36
N GLN A 5 10.08 -0.46 -38.07
CA GLN A 5 9.19 0.13 -37.09
C GLN A 5 9.96 0.14 -35.78
N ASN A 6 10.10 1.34 -35.24
CA ASN A 6 10.85 1.60 -34.03
C ASN A 6 10.09 0.90 -32.88
N ASN A 7 10.47 -0.34 -32.57
CA ASN A 7 9.79 -1.22 -31.61
C ASN A 7 9.94 -0.78 -30.14
N GLY A 8 10.55 0.38 -29.89
CA GLY A 8 10.73 0.95 -28.56
C GLY A 8 9.54 1.78 -28.10
N THR A 9 9.49 2.08 -26.81
CA THR A 9 8.48 2.99 -26.27
C THR A 9 8.67 4.40 -26.84
N PRO A 10 7.59 5.07 -27.30
CA PRO A 10 7.67 6.44 -27.76
C PRO A 10 8.37 7.35 -26.74
N ALA A 11 9.37 8.11 -27.20
CA ALA A 11 10.20 8.94 -26.31
C ALA A 11 9.38 9.93 -25.46
N TRP A 12 8.28 10.46 -26.02
CA TRP A 12 7.39 11.36 -25.30
C TRP A 12 6.67 10.68 -24.12
N LEU A 13 6.34 9.38 -24.22
CA LEU A 13 5.73 8.62 -23.12
C LEU A 13 6.73 8.42 -21.99
N ILE A 14 7.99 8.09 -22.32
CA ILE A 14 9.07 7.96 -21.34
C ILE A 14 9.30 9.29 -20.62
N GLN A 15 9.40 10.38 -21.38
CA GLN A 15 9.59 11.72 -20.81
C GLN A 15 8.43 12.10 -19.88
N ARG A 16 7.19 11.87 -20.33
CA ARG A 16 6.02 12.15 -19.51
C ARG A 16 5.97 11.30 -18.24
N ALA A 17 6.35 10.03 -18.32
CA ALA A 17 6.41 9.14 -17.17
C ALA A 17 7.44 9.61 -16.12
N LYS A 18 8.61 10.08 -16.56
CA LYS A 18 9.63 10.64 -15.67
C LYS A 18 9.11 11.87 -14.93
N GLU A 19 8.52 12.83 -15.64
CA GLU A 19 7.94 14.03 -15.04
C GLU A 19 6.91 13.69 -13.95
N LEU A 20 6.07 12.68 -14.21
CA LEU A 20 5.05 12.24 -13.25
C LEU A 20 5.65 11.53 -12.04
N LYS A 21 6.71 10.73 -12.23
CA LYS A 21 7.43 10.07 -11.14
C LYS A 21 8.22 11.05 -10.28
N GLU A 22 8.80 12.07 -10.90
CA GLU A 22 9.43 13.19 -10.18
C GLU A 22 8.40 13.98 -9.37
N ALA A 23 7.23 14.27 -9.94
CA ALA A 23 6.13 14.94 -9.22
C ALA A 23 5.61 14.08 -8.05
N GLU A 24 5.45 12.78 -8.25
CA GLU A 24 5.12 11.81 -7.19
C GLU A 24 6.14 11.86 -6.04
N ALA A 25 7.44 11.77 -6.34
CA ALA A 25 8.49 11.85 -5.31
C ALA A 25 8.48 13.18 -4.55
N LEU A 26 8.24 14.29 -5.26
CA LEU A 26 8.11 15.61 -4.65
C LEU A 26 6.89 15.69 -3.72
N GLU A 27 5.77 15.07 -4.07
CA GLU A 27 4.58 15.01 -3.21
C GLU A 27 4.83 14.22 -1.93
N PHE A 28 5.50 13.06 -2.00
CA PHE A 28 5.89 12.33 -0.78
C PHE A 28 6.82 13.15 0.11
N THR A 29 7.74 13.91 -0.49
CA THR A 29 8.64 14.82 0.24
C THR A 29 7.84 15.91 0.95
N ARG A 30 6.88 16.53 0.26
CA ARG A 30 5.99 17.55 0.84
C ARG A 30 5.07 16.98 1.93
N ALA A 31 4.54 15.78 1.73
CA ALA A 31 3.72 15.09 2.72
C ALA A 31 4.49 14.85 4.02
N LYS A 32 5.73 14.33 3.92
CA LYS A 32 6.62 14.17 5.08
C LYS A 32 6.94 15.51 5.75
N ALA A 33 7.16 16.57 4.98
CA ALA A 33 7.39 17.90 5.54
C ALA A 33 6.15 18.50 6.25
N SER A 34 4.94 18.01 5.97
CA SER A 34 3.69 18.53 6.52
C SER A 34 3.24 17.88 7.83
N VAL A 35 3.94 16.85 8.30
CA VAL A 35 3.60 16.11 9.52
C VAL A 35 4.83 15.90 10.41
N PRO A 36 4.64 15.70 11.73
CA PRO A 36 5.72 15.27 12.63
C PRO A 36 6.46 14.02 12.13
N GLU A 37 7.78 13.95 12.35
CA GLU A 37 8.64 12.84 11.87
C GLU A 37 8.17 11.46 12.33
N TRP A 38 7.68 11.35 13.57
CA TRP A 38 7.20 10.10 14.13
C TRP A 38 5.93 9.55 13.42
N LEU A 39 5.28 10.35 12.57
CA LEU A 39 4.15 9.93 11.73
C LEU A 39 4.56 9.49 10.32
N TYR A 40 5.85 9.50 9.96
CA TYR A 40 6.27 9.12 8.60
C TYR A 40 5.86 7.69 8.25
N GLY A 41 5.84 6.77 9.22
CA GLY A 41 5.37 5.40 9.03
C GLY A 41 3.87 5.29 8.74
N ALA A 42 3.07 6.32 9.04
CA ALA A 42 1.64 6.36 8.76
C ALA A 42 1.31 6.97 7.39
N ILE A 43 2.30 7.47 6.65
CA ILE A 43 2.13 7.91 5.27
C ILE A 43 2.25 6.68 4.36
N VAL A 44 1.13 6.25 3.80
CA VAL A 44 1.06 5.10 2.90
C VAL A 44 0.88 5.56 1.45
N PRO A 45 1.50 4.87 0.48
CA PRO A 45 1.26 5.12 -0.93
C PRO A 45 -0.09 4.57 -1.36
N ILE A 46 -0.92 5.41 -1.98
CA ILE A 46 -2.13 4.97 -2.68
C ILE A 46 -1.85 5.01 -4.18
N GLU A 47 -1.72 3.84 -4.78
CA GLU A 47 -1.44 3.69 -6.21
C GLU A 47 -2.66 4.05 -7.05
N ARG A 48 -2.39 4.69 -8.19
CA ARG A 48 -3.38 5.15 -9.15
C ARG A 48 -2.87 4.92 -10.56
N ASN A 49 -3.70 4.30 -11.39
CA ASN A 49 -3.44 4.18 -12.81
C ASN A 49 -3.97 5.43 -13.53
N MET A 50 -3.08 6.16 -14.20
CA MET A 50 -3.42 7.34 -14.99
C MET A 50 -3.24 7.03 -16.47
N LYS A 51 -4.29 7.29 -17.26
CA LYS A 51 -4.24 7.13 -18.72
C LYS A 51 -3.37 8.22 -19.35
N LEU A 52 -2.36 7.82 -20.13
CA LEU A 52 -1.47 8.72 -20.86
C LEU A 52 -1.79 8.77 -22.35
N ASN A 53 -2.31 7.68 -22.90
CA ASN A 53 -2.67 7.59 -24.32
C ASN A 53 -3.93 6.74 -24.49
N ASN A 54 -4.79 7.12 -25.44
CA ASN A 54 -5.95 6.33 -25.82
C ASN A 54 -5.59 5.07 -26.62
N GLN A 55 -4.44 5.08 -27.28
CA GLN A 55 -3.95 3.92 -28.03
C GLN A 55 -2.91 3.13 -27.22
N PRO A 56 -2.92 1.79 -27.32
CA PRO A 56 -1.84 0.97 -26.80
C PRO A 56 -0.53 1.35 -27.48
N ALA A 57 0.57 1.39 -26.73
CA ALA A 57 1.91 1.65 -27.25
C ALA A 57 2.82 0.46 -26.94
N ALA A 58 3.92 0.31 -27.69
CA ALA A 58 4.95 -0.64 -27.32
C ALA A 58 5.61 -0.18 -26.00
N ILE A 59 5.58 -1.03 -24.97
CA ILE A 59 6.20 -0.73 -23.67
C ILE A 59 7.41 -1.63 -23.46
N ASP A 60 8.61 -1.06 -23.61
CA ASP A 60 9.90 -1.71 -23.37
C ASP A 60 10.23 -1.81 -21.87
N ALA A 61 11.33 -2.51 -21.53
CA ALA A 61 11.69 -2.79 -20.14
C ALA A 61 11.99 -1.51 -19.33
N ASN A 62 12.60 -0.50 -19.96
CA ASN A 62 12.90 0.77 -19.32
C ASN A 62 11.60 1.52 -18.98
N ALA A 63 10.67 1.59 -19.94
CA ALA A 63 9.35 2.18 -19.72
C ALA A 63 8.57 1.47 -18.61
N ARG A 64 8.58 0.13 -18.57
CA ARG A 64 7.91 -0.64 -17.49
C ARG A 64 8.48 -0.32 -16.11
N SER A 65 9.79 -0.12 -16.00
CA SER A 65 10.42 0.26 -14.72
C SER A 65 9.95 1.62 -14.18
N LEU A 66 9.42 2.49 -15.05
CA LEU A 66 8.80 3.76 -14.68
C LEU A 66 7.30 3.61 -14.33
N GLY A 67 6.77 2.39 -14.31
CA GLY A 67 5.36 2.11 -14.05
C GLY A 67 4.45 2.25 -15.27
N LEU A 68 5.02 2.36 -16.49
CA LEU A 68 4.22 2.35 -17.72
C LEU A 68 3.73 0.95 -18.05
N TRP A 69 2.50 0.86 -18.54
CA TRP A 69 1.94 -0.35 -19.11
C TRP A 69 0.88 0.01 -20.15
N SER A 70 0.58 -0.93 -21.06
CA SER A 70 -0.50 -0.75 -22.05
C SER A 70 -1.47 -1.91 -21.95
N GLY A 71 -2.75 -1.60 -22.14
CA GLY A 71 -3.84 -2.54 -22.28
C GLY A 71 -4.64 -2.23 -23.54
N ASP A 72 -5.71 -2.99 -23.76
CA ASP A 72 -6.71 -2.77 -24.81
C ASP A 72 -7.26 -1.32 -24.84
N LYS A 73 -7.43 -0.72 -23.66
CA LYS A 73 -7.99 0.63 -23.50
C LYS A 73 -6.99 1.77 -23.68
N GLY A 74 -5.70 1.49 -23.87
CA GLY A 74 -4.68 2.51 -24.07
C GLY A 74 -3.39 2.27 -23.30
N THR A 75 -2.63 3.35 -23.09
CA THR A 75 -1.38 3.34 -22.31
C THR A 75 -1.56 4.10 -21.01
N PHE A 76 -1.05 3.53 -19.94
CA PHE A 76 -1.24 3.99 -18.57
C PHE A 76 0.10 4.08 -17.84
N ILE A 77 0.11 4.85 -16.76
CA ILE A 77 1.18 4.86 -15.77
C ILE A 77 0.59 4.64 -14.39
N THR A 78 1.25 3.81 -13.58
CA THR A 78 0.95 3.68 -12.15
C THR A 78 1.73 4.73 -11.38
N ILE A 79 1.04 5.68 -10.75
CA ILE A 79 1.59 6.71 -9.86
C ILE A 79 1.06 6.52 -8.45
N ALA A 80 1.87 6.71 -7.43
CA ALA A 80 1.40 6.73 -6.04
C ALA A 80 1.13 8.17 -5.58
N ARG A 81 0.12 8.34 -4.73
CA ARG A 81 -0.11 9.60 -3.99
C ARG A 81 0.04 9.32 -2.49
N PRO A 82 0.64 10.23 -1.72
CA PRO A 82 0.76 10.04 -0.28
C PRO A 82 -0.61 10.17 0.40
N TYR A 83 -0.91 9.26 1.32
CA TYR A 83 -2.10 9.27 2.15
C TYR A 83 -1.71 9.07 3.61
N LEU A 84 -2.17 9.95 4.50
CA LEU A 84 -2.03 9.73 5.94
C LEU A 84 -3.16 8.82 6.42
N SER A 85 -2.77 7.64 6.91
CA SER A 85 -3.69 6.61 7.40
C SER A 85 -4.59 7.13 8.52
N VAL A 86 -5.77 6.54 8.67
CA VAL A 86 -6.70 6.88 9.77
C VAL A 86 -6.02 6.70 11.14
N GLU A 87 -5.25 5.63 11.30
CA GLU A 87 -4.41 5.39 12.48
C GLU A 87 -3.45 6.56 12.75
N GLY A 88 -2.73 7.02 11.71
CA GLY A 88 -1.84 8.18 11.82
C GLY A 88 -2.56 9.45 12.26
N ARG A 89 -3.77 9.70 11.73
CA ARG A 89 -4.61 10.85 12.12
C ARG A 89 -5.04 10.75 13.58
N VAL A 90 -5.47 9.57 14.03
CA VAL A 90 -5.88 9.33 15.43
C VAL A 90 -4.69 9.51 16.37
N ALA A 91 -3.53 8.96 16.01
CA ALA A 91 -2.31 9.12 16.79
C ALA A 91 -1.90 10.59 16.90
N TRP A 92 -1.92 11.33 15.78
CA TRP A 92 -1.61 12.76 15.74
C TRP A 92 -2.56 13.55 16.65
N ALA A 93 -3.86 13.37 16.48
CA ALA A 93 -4.86 14.08 17.28
C ALA A 93 -4.70 13.80 18.78
N ARG A 94 -4.49 12.53 19.17
CA ARG A 94 -4.28 12.15 20.57
C ARG A 94 -2.97 12.71 21.15
N TYR A 95 -1.90 12.74 20.35
CA TYR A 95 -0.62 13.31 20.78
C TYR A 95 -0.78 14.81 21.07
N GLU A 96 -1.31 15.57 20.10
CA GLU A 96 -1.47 17.01 20.25
C GLU A 96 -2.37 17.40 21.43
N HIS A 97 -3.48 16.69 21.61
CA HIS A 97 -4.38 16.93 22.74
C HIS A 97 -3.70 16.65 24.08
N ARG A 98 -2.91 15.58 24.18
CA ARG A 98 -2.14 15.24 25.38
C ARG A 98 -1.11 16.32 25.72
N GLU A 99 -0.34 16.77 24.74
CA GLU A 99 0.67 17.82 24.92
C GLU A 99 0.05 19.13 25.41
N LYS A 100 -1.19 19.42 25.00
CA LYS A 100 -1.93 20.64 25.39
C LYS A 100 -2.79 20.45 26.64
N GLY A 101 -2.78 19.27 27.27
CA GLY A 101 -3.67 18.97 28.41
C GLY A 101 -5.16 19.07 28.07
N ALA A 102 -5.52 18.89 26.80
CA ALA A 102 -6.85 19.05 26.25
C ALA A 102 -7.53 17.69 26.01
N LYS A 103 -8.87 17.67 26.01
CA LYS A 103 -9.65 16.46 25.73
C LYS A 103 -10.01 16.31 24.26
N LEU A 104 -9.97 15.06 23.81
CA LEU A 104 -10.45 14.61 22.50
C LEU A 104 -11.45 13.48 22.70
N HIS A 105 -12.67 13.65 22.19
CA HIS A 105 -13.69 12.61 22.18
C HIS A 105 -14.09 12.27 20.75
N ILE A 106 -13.80 11.06 20.31
CA ILE A 106 -14.37 10.48 19.09
C ILE A 106 -15.62 9.73 19.55
N LEU A 107 -16.80 10.27 19.23
CA LEU A 107 -18.06 9.64 19.63
C LEU A 107 -18.31 8.35 18.83
N PRO A 108 -19.18 7.44 19.31
CA PRO A 108 -19.55 6.25 18.55
C PRO A 108 -20.05 6.60 17.14
N VAL A 109 -19.73 5.74 16.17
CA VAL A 109 -20.24 5.89 14.81
C VAL A 109 -21.71 5.49 14.76
N GLU A 110 -22.52 6.37 14.18
CA GLU A 110 -23.93 6.12 13.89
C GLU A 110 -24.06 5.58 12.47
N PHE A 111 -24.72 4.44 12.31
CA PHE A 111 -25.00 3.85 11.00
C PHE A 111 -26.49 3.99 10.67
N ASP A 112 -26.78 4.53 9.50
CA ASP A 112 -28.10 4.52 8.89
C ASP A 112 -28.07 3.61 7.67
N THR A 113 -28.67 2.42 7.81
CA THR A 113 -28.73 1.42 6.75
C THR A 113 -29.76 1.75 5.67
N GLN A 114 -30.74 2.63 5.96
CA GLN A 114 -31.73 3.06 4.97
C GLN A 114 -31.11 4.06 3.99
N THR A 115 -30.41 5.06 4.51
CA THR A 115 -29.71 6.05 3.67
C THR A 115 -28.31 5.59 3.25
N LYS A 116 -27.85 4.45 3.78
CA LYS A 116 -26.49 3.89 3.57
C LYS A 116 -25.41 4.92 3.93
N LEU A 117 -25.51 5.50 5.11
CA LEU A 117 -24.57 6.48 5.62
C LEU A 117 -24.02 6.06 6.99
N ALA A 118 -22.74 6.34 7.22
CA ALA A 118 -22.14 6.38 8.53
C ALA A 118 -21.92 7.85 8.93
N ARG A 119 -22.08 8.17 10.21
CA ARG A 119 -21.84 9.51 10.77
C ARG A 119 -21.03 9.39 12.05
N VAL A 120 -20.08 10.30 12.24
CA VAL A 120 -19.35 10.43 13.51
C VAL A 120 -19.20 11.89 13.88
N THR A 121 -19.23 12.18 15.17
CA THR A 121 -18.86 13.49 15.70
C THR A 121 -17.57 13.38 16.51
N VAL A 122 -16.61 14.24 16.23
CA VAL A 122 -15.38 14.39 17.01
C VAL A 122 -15.44 15.72 17.74
N GLN A 123 -15.22 15.68 19.04
CA GLN A 123 -15.18 16.83 19.93
C GLN A 123 -13.73 17.07 20.35
N SER A 124 -13.20 18.24 19.98
CA SER A 124 -11.85 18.69 20.30
C SER A 124 -11.93 19.98 21.13
N GLU A 125 -11.31 20.00 22.30
CA GLU A 125 -11.20 21.25 23.08
C GLU A 125 -10.28 22.29 22.39
N ILE A 126 -9.45 21.86 21.43
CA ILE A 126 -8.53 22.72 20.68
C ILE A 126 -9.25 23.35 19.46
N TYR A 127 -10.05 22.56 18.73
CA TYR A 127 -10.57 22.94 17.42
C TYR A 127 -12.11 22.94 17.34
N GLY A 128 -12.81 22.65 18.44
CA GLY A 128 -14.26 22.56 18.49
C GLY A 128 -14.81 21.21 18.03
N ASN A 129 -16.06 21.20 17.59
CA ASN A 129 -16.79 19.98 17.25
C ASN A 129 -16.99 19.87 15.75
N VAL A 130 -16.76 18.69 15.20
CA VAL A 130 -16.98 18.40 13.78
C VAL A 130 -17.74 17.11 13.61
N THR A 131 -18.71 17.12 12.71
CA THR A 131 -19.45 15.92 12.29
C THR A 131 -19.09 15.61 10.84
N ALA A 132 -18.73 14.35 10.58
CA ALA A 132 -18.47 13.85 9.24
C ALA A 132 -19.45 12.74 8.86
N THR A 133 -19.61 12.53 7.56
CA THR A 133 -20.38 11.42 6.99
C THR A 133 -19.57 10.66 5.94
N ALA A 134 -19.77 9.35 5.87
CA ALA A 134 -19.23 8.48 4.82
C ALA A 134 -20.34 7.58 4.28
N LYS A 135 -20.21 7.13 3.03
CA LYS A 135 -21.14 6.16 2.45
C LYS A 135 -20.87 4.77 3.02
N LEU A 136 -21.95 4.03 3.27
CA LEU A 136 -21.91 2.63 3.66
C LEU A 136 -22.01 1.76 2.40
N GLY A 137 -20.95 1.01 2.10
CA GLY A 137 -20.85 0.20 0.88
C GLY A 137 -21.71 -1.06 0.84
N ILE A 138 -22.92 -1.09 1.41
CA ILE A 138 -23.76 -2.29 1.40
C ILE A 138 -24.09 -2.70 -0.05
N GLY A 139 -23.63 -3.90 -0.42
CA GLY A 139 -23.75 -4.45 -1.78
C GLY A 139 -22.68 -3.93 -2.75
N GLY A 140 -21.62 -3.30 -2.24
CA GLY A 140 -20.48 -2.81 -3.01
C GLY A 140 -19.49 -3.92 -3.41
N GLN A 141 -18.45 -3.53 -4.14
CA GLN A 141 -17.34 -4.41 -4.54
C GLN A 141 -16.10 -4.18 -3.67
N GLY A 142 -15.16 -5.12 -3.67
CA GLY A 142 -13.90 -4.98 -2.93
C GLY A 142 -14.10 -5.09 -1.42
N VAL A 143 -13.48 -4.20 -0.65
CA VAL A 143 -13.55 -4.22 0.83
C VAL A 143 -15.01 -4.15 1.32
N ASP A 144 -15.82 -3.31 0.67
CA ASP A 144 -17.24 -3.12 0.95
C ASP A 144 -18.10 -4.39 0.75
N SER A 145 -17.61 -5.38 -0.02
CA SER A 145 -18.33 -6.64 -0.21
C SER A 145 -18.25 -7.57 1.01
N THR A 146 -17.23 -7.39 1.85
CA THR A 146 -16.95 -8.26 3.00
C THR A 146 -17.21 -7.57 4.32
N ASN A 147 -16.79 -6.31 4.45
CA ASN A 147 -16.78 -5.57 5.72
C ASN A 147 -17.22 -4.10 5.51
N PRO A 148 -18.45 -3.84 5.03
CA PRO A 148 -18.89 -2.49 4.68
C PRO A 148 -19.01 -1.56 5.90
N PHE A 149 -19.31 -2.10 7.09
CA PHE A 149 -19.49 -1.30 8.30
C PHE A 149 -18.14 -0.85 8.88
N GLU A 150 -17.17 -1.76 8.96
CA GLU A 150 -15.81 -1.50 9.43
C GLU A 150 -15.11 -0.51 8.49
N ASN A 151 -15.32 -0.67 7.19
CA ASN A 151 -14.78 0.26 6.20
C ASN A 151 -15.38 1.67 6.37
N ALA A 152 -16.71 1.77 6.48
CA ALA A 152 -17.38 3.05 6.68
C ALA A 152 -17.03 3.71 8.02
N GLU A 153 -16.82 2.93 9.09
CA GLU A 153 -16.36 3.42 10.40
C GLU A 153 -15.00 4.12 10.29
N THR A 154 -14.00 3.43 9.74
CA THR A 154 -12.66 4.00 9.60
C THR A 154 -12.65 5.20 8.65
N SER A 155 -13.40 5.13 7.56
CA SER A 155 -13.56 6.24 6.61
C SER A 155 -14.20 7.48 7.23
N VAL A 156 -15.29 7.33 8.01
CA VAL A 156 -15.97 8.47 8.64
C VAL A 156 -15.13 9.11 9.75
N ILE A 157 -14.40 8.30 10.54
CA ILE A 157 -13.44 8.79 11.54
C ILE A 157 -12.30 9.54 10.86
N GLY A 158 -11.69 8.97 9.82
CA GLY A 158 -10.63 9.59 9.05
C GLY A 158 -11.04 10.95 8.48
N ARG A 159 -12.29 11.06 8.01
CA ARG A 159 -12.87 12.30 7.48
C ARG A 159 -13.11 13.34 8.57
N ALA A 160 -13.68 12.95 9.71
CA ALA A 160 -13.89 13.88 10.83
C ALA A 160 -12.57 14.46 11.34
N LEU A 161 -11.53 13.63 11.48
CA LEU A 161 -10.19 14.09 11.84
C LEU A 161 -9.54 14.95 10.75
N GLY A 162 -9.78 14.63 9.48
CA GLY A 162 -9.32 15.45 8.36
C GLY A 162 -9.92 16.86 8.37
N LEU A 163 -11.21 16.98 8.71
CA LEU A 163 -11.90 18.27 8.87
C LEU A 163 -11.38 19.08 10.07
N LEU A 164 -10.83 18.42 11.10
CA LEU A 164 -10.13 19.07 12.21
C LEU A 164 -8.68 19.47 11.86
N GLY A 165 -8.21 19.20 10.64
CA GLY A 165 -6.87 19.57 10.17
C GLY A 165 -5.82 18.47 10.24
N TYR A 166 -6.17 17.26 10.71
CA TYR A 166 -5.25 16.12 10.73
C TYR A 166 -5.22 15.44 9.35
N VAL A 167 -4.66 16.14 8.36
CA VAL A 167 -4.59 15.72 6.95
C VAL A 167 -3.25 16.12 6.34
N LEU A 168 -2.85 15.48 5.23
CA LEU A 168 -1.74 15.97 4.43
C LEU A 168 -2.22 17.14 3.57
N ILE A 169 -1.50 18.27 3.64
CA ILE A 169 -1.81 19.42 2.80
C ILE A 169 -1.68 19.01 1.32
N GLY A 170 -2.79 19.11 0.58
CA GLY A 170 -2.85 18.75 -0.84
C GLY A 170 -3.35 17.33 -1.15
N SER A 171 -3.55 16.43 -0.16
CA SER A 171 -4.11 15.09 -0.41
C SER A 171 -5.65 15.03 -0.46
N GLY A 172 -6.32 16.12 -0.06
CA GLY A 172 -7.78 16.20 0.06
C GLY A 172 -8.33 15.42 1.27
N MET A 173 -9.64 15.59 1.52
CA MET A 173 -10.36 14.95 2.64
C MET A 173 -11.00 13.60 2.30
N ALA A 174 -10.84 13.14 1.06
CA ALA A 174 -11.40 11.86 0.60
C ALA A 174 -10.70 10.67 1.28
N SER A 175 -11.47 9.62 1.57
CA SER A 175 -10.93 8.31 1.95
C SER A 175 -10.17 7.66 0.79
N ALA A 176 -9.38 6.64 1.10
CA ALA A 176 -8.70 5.84 0.07
C ALA A 176 -9.73 5.19 -0.87
N GLU A 177 -10.83 4.63 -0.35
CA GLU A 177 -11.86 4.01 -1.19
C GLU A 177 -12.62 5.02 -2.05
N GLU A 178 -12.93 6.22 -1.55
CA GLU A 178 -13.63 7.23 -2.36
C GLU A 178 -12.76 7.76 -3.50
N VAL A 179 -11.47 7.87 -3.25
CA VAL A 179 -10.49 8.14 -4.29
C VAL A 179 -10.54 7.04 -5.36
N GLU A 180 -10.50 5.77 -4.95
CA GLU A 180 -10.55 4.63 -5.88
C GLU A 180 -11.89 4.57 -6.63
N ASN A 181 -13.00 4.81 -5.95
CA ASN A 181 -14.35 4.76 -6.51
C ASN A 181 -14.61 5.93 -7.47
N ALA A 182 -14.22 7.16 -7.11
CA ALA A 182 -14.32 8.31 -8.02
C ALA A 182 -13.50 8.07 -9.31
N MET A 183 -12.39 7.34 -9.23
CA MET A 183 -11.62 6.95 -10.40
C MET A 183 -12.33 5.90 -11.26
N ARG A 184 -13.04 4.93 -10.66
CA ARG A 184 -13.87 3.97 -11.40
C ARG A 184 -15.06 4.65 -12.08
N GLU A 185 -15.60 5.71 -11.48
CA GLU A 185 -16.75 6.46 -12.00
C GLU A 185 -16.36 7.47 -13.11
N GLN A 186 -15.14 8.02 -13.08
CA GLN A 186 -14.67 9.01 -14.06
C GLN A 186 -14.06 8.41 -15.34
N GLY A 187 -13.94 7.08 -15.44
CA GLY A 187 -13.55 6.40 -16.67
C GLY A 187 -13.74 4.89 -16.55
N ASP A 188 -14.24 4.26 -17.62
CA ASP A 188 -14.49 2.81 -17.72
C ASP A 188 -13.49 1.98 -16.90
N PRO A 189 -13.93 0.93 -16.18
CA PRO A 189 -13.11 0.19 -15.23
C PRO A 189 -11.75 -0.14 -15.85
N LEU A 190 -10.71 0.47 -15.30
CA LEU A 190 -9.34 0.31 -15.79
C LEU A 190 -8.94 -1.15 -15.56
N PRO A 191 -8.37 -1.83 -16.58
CA PRO A 191 -7.86 -3.18 -16.38
C PRO A 191 -6.76 -3.14 -15.29
N PRO A 192 -6.67 -4.19 -14.44
CA PRO A 192 -5.58 -4.29 -13.49
C PRO A 192 -4.24 -4.32 -14.24
N PRO A 193 -3.17 -3.75 -13.67
CA PRO A 193 -1.85 -3.85 -14.28
C PRO A 193 -1.51 -5.34 -14.47
N PRO A 194 -0.78 -5.69 -15.55
CA PRO A 194 -0.33 -7.07 -15.72
C PRO A 194 0.51 -7.48 -14.50
N PRO A 195 0.38 -8.71 -14.00
CA PRO A 195 1.18 -9.19 -12.88
C PRO A 195 2.67 -8.99 -13.19
N SER A 196 3.37 -8.28 -12.30
CA SER A 196 4.82 -8.11 -12.38
C SER A 196 5.49 -9.47 -12.16
N GLY A 197 5.68 -10.25 -13.23
CA GLY A 197 6.25 -11.58 -13.08
C GLY A 197 6.28 -12.54 -14.27
N VAL A 198 5.88 -12.17 -15.49
CA VAL A 198 6.03 -13.09 -16.64
C VAL A 198 6.69 -12.38 -17.82
N VAL A 199 7.99 -12.62 -17.96
CA VAL A 199 8.71 -12.48 -19.22
C VAL A 199 8.62 -13.83 -19.90
N GLU A 200 7.70 -14.01 -20.85
CA GLU A 200 7.81 -15.11 -21.81
C GLU A 200 7.46 -14.65 -23.23
N GLY A 201 8.39 -14.95 -24.14
CA GLY A 201 8.32 -14.67 -25.56
C GLY A 201 7.24 -15.48 -26.25
N GLY A 202 6.71 -14.91 -27.34
CA GLY A 202 5.50 -15.40 -27.98
C GLY A 202 5.63 -16.61 -28.91
N LYS A 203 4.47 -17.05 -29.41
CA LYS A 203 4.16 -17.34 -30.83
C LYS A 203 2.71 -17.84 -30.96
N GLY A 204 1.95 -17.18 -31.84
CA GLY A 204 1.10 -17.79 -32.88
C GLY A 204 -0.13 -18.65 -32.54
N LYS A 205 -1.31 -18.14 -32.97
CA LYS A 205 -2.54 -18.83 -33.49
C LYS A 205 -3.23 -19.85 -32.55
N GLU A 206 -4.56 -20.06 -32.52
CA GLU A 206 -5.60 -19.98 -33.53
C GLU A 206 -6.99 -19.93 -32.84
N SER A 207 -8.01 -19.45 -33.54
CA SER A 207 -9.40 -19.28 -33.07
C SER A 207 -10.26 -20.56 -33.16
N ASN A 208 -11.11 -20.85 -32.15
CA ASN A 208 -12.53 -21.20 -32.32
C ASN A 208 -13.31 -21.38 -30.99
N PRO A 209 -14.67 -21.43 -31.02
CA PRO A 209 -15.54 -20.86 -29.98
C PRO A 209 -16.23 -21.88 -29.06
N SER A 210 -16.90 -21.32 -28.04
CA SER A 210 -18.02 -21.88 -27.25
C SER A 210 -17.69 -22.97 -26.23
N GLU A 211 -17.82 -22.66 -24.92
CA GLU A 211 -18.87 -23.29 -24.08
C GLU A 211 -18.91 -22.75 -22.63
N SER A 212 -20.16 -22.62 -22.17
CA SER A 212 -20.76 -22.83 -20.84
C SER A 212 -19.95 -22.72 -19.53
N GLY A 213 -20.64 -22.15 -18.53
CA GLY A 213 -20.09 -21.68 -17.26
C GLY A 213 -19.49 -22.74 -16.33
N LYS A 214 -18.47 -22.30 -15.61
CA LYS A 214 -18.06 -22.85 -14.32
C LYS A 214 -17.70 -21.73 -13.35
N ASN A 215 -18.32 -21.82 -12.19
CA ASN A 215 -18.16 -20.97 -11.02
C ASN A 215 -16.68 -21.01 -10.57
N LYS A 216 -15.95 -19.90 -10.71
CA LYS A 216 -14.58 -19.77 -10.19
C LYS A 216 -14.65 -19.40 -8.71
N SER A 217 -14.50 -20.38 -7.84
CA SER A 217 -14.12 -20.15 -6.45
C SER A 217 -12.76 -19.44 -6.46
N ASN A 218 -12.70 -18.22 -5.91
CA ASN A 218 -11.43 -17.51 -5.71
C ASN A 218 -10.51 -18.39 -4.83
N PRO A 219 -9.25 -18.62 -5.22
CA PRO A 219 -8.31 -19.32 -4.37
C PRO A 219 -8.10 -18.49 -3.10
N SER A 220 -8.28 -19.12 -1.94
CA SER A 220 -7.91 -18.53 -0.66
C SER A 220 -6.43 -18.12 -0.71
N PRO A 221 -6.05 -16.96 -0.14
CA PRO A 221 -4.66 -16.52 -0.12
C PRO A 221 -3.81 -17.62 0.55
N GLN A 222 -2.92 -18.22 -0.23
CA GLN A 222 -1.99 -19.23 0.28
C GLN A 222 -1.13 -18.57 1.35
N SER A 223 -1.16 -19.14 2.56
CA SER A 223 -0.29 -18.69 3.64
C SER A 223 1.17 -18.82 3.20
N PRO A 224 2.03 -17.83 3.49
CA PRO A 224 3.44 -17.88 3.12
C PRO A 224 4.08 -19.16 3.68
N SER A 225 4.69 -19.98 2.81
CA SER A 225 5.36 -21.21 3.21
C SER A 225 6.72 -20.91 3.83
N ALA A 226 6.96 -21.44 5.03
CA ALA A 226 8.27 -21.41 5.67
C ALA A 226 9.31 -22.21 4.88
N PHE A 227 10.57 -21.79 4.93
CA PHE A 227 11.70 -22.47 4.30
C PHE A 227 12.96 -22.33 5.16
N THR A 228 13.89 -23.27 5.03
CA THR A 228 15.15 -23.25 5.79
C THR A 228 16.20 -22.41 5.08
N ILE A 229 16.93 -21.60 5.85
CA ILE A 229 18.19 -20.98 5.40
C ILE A 229 19.33 -21.43 6.31
N ALA A 230 20.53 -21.52 5.73
CA ALA A 230 21.77 -21.69 6.46
C ALA A 230 22.69 -20.49 6.16
N GLY A 231 23.42 -20.00 7.16
CA GLY A 231 24.27 -18.83 6.99
C GLY A 231 25.14 -18.53 8.20
N THR A 232 25.89 -17.43 8.12
CA THR A 232 26.75 -16.92 9.19
C THR A 232 26.32 -15.53 9.62
N VAL A 233 26.21 -15.29 10.93
CA VAL A 233 25.86 -13.97 11.48
C VAL A 233 26.99 -12.98 11.23
N ILE A 234 26.70 -11.84 10.59
CA ILE A 234 27.70 -10.85 10.14
C ILE A 234 27.61 -9.49 10.84
N THR A 235 26.60 -9.28 11.69
CA THR A 235 26.49 -8.08 12.52
C THR A 235 26.12 -8.47 13.94
N GLU A 236 26.46 -7.64 14.93
CA GLU A 236 25.91 -7.78 16.27
C GLU A 236 24.37 -7.68 16.21
N PRO A 237 23.62 -8.59 16.86
CA PRO A 237 22.17 -8.47 16.94
C PRO A 237 21.75 -7.17 17.60
N LYS A 238 20.63 -6.60 17.14
CA LYS A 238 19.98 -5.44 17.73
C LYS A 238 18.69 -5.89 18.42
N GLY A 239 18.49 -5.48 19.67
CA GLY A 239 17.34 -5.84 20.49
C GLY A 239 17.66 -6.90 21.56
N PRO A 240 16.63 -7.47 22.21
CA PRO A 240 15.21 -7.24 21.95
C PRO A 240 14.77 -5.82 22.35
N VAL A 241 13.84 -5.23 21.60
CA VAL A 241 13.14 -3.99 21.95
C VAL A 241 11.65 -4.29 22.01
N ASP A 242 10.98 -3.83 23.07
CA ASP A 242 9.53 -3.93 23.20
C ASP A 242 8.87 -2.75 22.46
N GLY A 243 8.04 -3.04 21.45
CA GLY A 243 7.33 -2.03 20.67
C GLY A 243 5.92 -2.50 20.28
N ASN A 244 4.90 -1.68 20.48
CA ASN A 244 3.49 -1.99 20.17
C ASN A 244 3.01 -3.37 20.71
N GLY A 245 3.50 -3.77 21.89
CA GLY A 245 3.14 -5.04 22.52
C GLY A 245 3.85 -6.27 21.91
N THR A 246 4.80 -6.09 21.00
CA THR A 246 5.60 -7.17 20.42
C THR A 246 7.08 -6.95 20.69
N ARG A 247 7.75 -7.98 21.21
CA ARG A 247 9.20 -8.01 21.43
C ARG A 247 9.91 -8.32 20.10
N LEU A 248 10.90 -7.51 19.71
CA LEU A 248 11.56 -7.63 18.40
C LEU A 248 13.08 -7.58 18.52
N ALA A 249 13.77 -8.50 17.85
CA ALA A 249 15.22 -8.45 17.63
C ALA A 249 15.55 -8.64 16.14
N MET A 250 16.72 -8.19 15.71
CA MET A 250 17.12 -8.24 14.29
C MET A 250 18.64 -8.39 14.14
N VAL A 251 19.05 -9.14 13.12
CA VAL A 251 20.45 -9.38 12.79
C VAL A 251 20.64 -9.57 11.28
N MET A 252 21.84 -9.30 10.77
CA MET A 252 22.23 -9.61 9.40
C MET A 252 22.96 -10.96 9.34
N VAL A 253 22.58 -11.77 8.35
CA VAL A 253 23.14 -13.10 8.09
C VAL A 253 23.66 -13.16 6.66
N ASP A 254 24.85 -13.70 6.45
CA ASP A 254 25.38 -14.06 5.13
C ASP A 254 24.95 -15.49 4.80
N CYS A 255 24.14 -15.65 3.75
CA CYS A 255 23.60 -16.93 3.29
C CYS A 255 24.51 -17.63 2.26
N GLY A 256 25.73 -17.10 2.03
CA GLY A 256 26.63 -17.57 0.98
C GLY A 256 26.37 -16.90 -0.38
N ASN A 257 27.27 -17.12 -1.34
CA ASN A 257 27.21 -16.53 -2.69
C ASN A 257 27.08 -14.99 -2.72
N GLY A 258 27.54 -14.31 -1.67
CA GLY A 258 27.42 -12.86 -1.51
C GLY A 258 26.01 -12.36 -1.15
N GLN A 259 25.06 -13.27 -0.86
CA GLN A 259 23.71 -12.90 -0.45
C GLN A 259 23.65 -12.62 1.05
N LYS A 260 23.15 -11.44 1.41
CA LYS A 260 22.93 -11.04 2.80
C LYS A 260 21.44 -10.92 3.06
N ALA A 261 20.98 -11.46 4.18
CA ALA A 261 19.59 -11.41 4.61
C ALA A 261 19.46 -10.73 5.97
N LYS A 262 18.36 -10.01 6.14
CA LYS A 262 17.96 -9.44 7.41
C LYS A 262 16.96 -10.38 8.07
N VAL A 263 17.34 -10.90 9.23
CA VAL A 263 16.55 -11.87 10.00
C VAL A 263 15.97 -11.17 11.21
N TYR A 264 14.66 -11.35 11.43
CA TYR A 264 13.92 -10.79 12.54
C TYR A 264 13.40 -11.89 13.45
N GLY A 265 13.65 -11.79 14.76
CA GLY A 265 12.99 -12.61 15.77
C GLY A 265 11.85 -11.82 16.41
N MET A 266 10.66 -12.42 16.49
CA MET A 266 9.47 -11.81 17.11
C MET A 266 9.07 -12.61 18.34
N ALA A 267 8.45 -11.95 19.33
CA ALA A 267 7.97 -12.58 20.56
C ALA A 267 9.07 -13.39 21.27
N ASP A 268 8.86 -14.70 21.46
CA ASP A 268 9.80 -15.64 22.08
C ASP A 268 11.08 -15.83 21.25
N GLN A 269 10.99 -15.70 19.92
CA GLN A 269 12.13 -15.81 19.03
C GLN A 269 13.05 -14.57 19.05
N ALA A 270 12.58 -13.44 19.60
CA ALA A 270 13.39 -12.23 19.71
C ALA A 270 14.62 -12.43 20.61
N ASP A 271 14.46 -13.13 21.74
CA ASP A 271 15.57 -13.42 22.65
C ASP A 271 16.58 -14.39 22.02
N VAL A 272 16.11 -15.34 21.20
CA VAL A 272 16.98 -16.27 20.46
C VAL A 272 17.87 -15.51 19.47
N VAL A 273 17.27 -14.64 18.65
CA VAL A 273 18.01 -13.83 17.67
C VAL A 273 18.97 -12.86 18.35
N ALA A 274 18.57 -12.25 19.47
CA ALA A 274 19.43 -11.35 20.25
C ALA A 274 20.65 -12.05 20.87
N GLY A 275 20.54 -13.35 21.15
CA GLY A 275 21.64 -14.16 21.71
C GLY A 275 22.71 -14.59 20.70
N TRP A 276 22.50 -14.38 19.39
CA TRP A 276 23.47 -14.78 18.38
C TRP A 276 24.74 -13.93 18.39
N LYS A 277 25.85 -14.50 17.94
CA LYS A 277 27.16 -13.83 17.91
C LYS A 277 27.68 -13.68 16.49
N VAL A 278 28.41 -12.61 16.21
CA VAL A 278 29.12 -12.44 14.93
C VAL A 278 30.03 -13.65 14.70
N GLY A 279 29.94 -14.24 13.51
CA GLY A 279 30.65 -15.46 13.12
C GLY A 279 29.93 -16.77 13.47
N GLN A 280 28.79 -16.72 14.16
CA GLN A 280 27.99 -17.92 14.46
C GLN A 280 27.33 -18.47 13.18
N ALA A 281 27.58 -19.74 12.89
CA ALA A 281 26.84 -20.47 11.87
C ALA A 281 25.44 -20.81 12.41
N ILE A 282 24.42 -20.59 11.58
CA ILE A 282 23.02 -20.83 11.91
C ILE A 282 22.33 -21.61 10.79
N GLU A 283 21.34 -22.41 11.16
CA GLU A 283 20.38 -23.03 10.26
C GLU A 283 18.99 -22.84 10.87
N ILE A 284 18.12 -22.09 10.19
CA ILE A 284 16.85 -21.62 10.75
C ILE A 284 15.71 -21.73 9.75
N GLN A 285 14.51 -21.99 10.23
CA GLN A 285 13.29 -21.84 9.43
C GLN A 285 12.85 -20.38 9.42
N VAL A 286 12.58 -19.86 8.24
CA VAL A 286 12.16 -18.48 8.04
C VAL A 286 10.95 -18.41 7.12
N MET A 287 10.20 -17.34 7.25
CA MET A 287 9.17 -16.94 6.30
C MET A 287 9.48 -15.55 5.73
N LYS A 288 9.12 -15.31 4.47
CA LYS A 288 9.20 -13.97 3.88
C LYS A 288 7.95 -13.16 4.23
N ASN A 289 8.13 -11.97 4.80
CA ASN A 289 7.04 -11.01 4.93
C ASN A 289 6.75 -10.32 3.58
N LYS A 290 5.71 -9.47 3.53
CA LYS A 290 5.31 -8.75 2.30
C LYS A 290 6.39 -7.81 1.74
N GLU A 291 7.36 -7.41 2.57
CA GLU A 291 8.47 -6.52 2.20
C GLU A 291 9.73 -7.32 1.79
N GLY A 292 9.67 -8.66 1.82
CA GLY A 292 10.79 -9.54 1.50
C GLY A 292 11.76 -9.81 2.65
N ASN A 293 11.49 -9.31 3.86
CA ASN A 293 12.29 -9.58 5.05
C ASN A 293 12.07 -11.01 5.55
N LEU A 294 13.10 -11.62 6.15
CA LEU A 294 13.03 -12.96 6.71
C LEU A 294 12.64 -12.88 8.19
N ILE A 295 11.50 -13.48 8.53
CA ILE A 295 11.03 -13.61 9.91
C ILE A 295 11.40 -15.02 10.37
N PHE A 296 12.11 -15.11 11.49
CA PHE A 296 12.43 -16.36 12.16
C PHE A 296 11.13 -16.96 12.75
N VAL A 297 10.84 -18.20 12.38
CA VAL A 297 9.62 -18.94 12.74
C VAL A 297 9.95 -20.00 13.76
#